data_AF-A0A8K1J9F0-F1
#
_entry.id   AF-A0A8K1J9F0-F1
#
_cell.length_a   1.000
_cell.length_b   1.000
_cell.length_c   1.000
_cell.angle_alpha   90.00
_cell.angle_beta   90.00
_cell.angle_gamma   90.00
#
_symmetry.space_group_name_H-M   'P 1'
#
loop_
_entity.id
_entity.type
_entity.pdbx_description
1 polymer ?
#
loop_
_entity_poly.entity_id
_entity_poly.type
_entity_poly.pdbx_seq_one_letter_code
_entity_poly.pdbx_strand_id
1 'polypeptide(L)'
;MAKKKAFTPLLYLASIVFLPWWISLLFNKSLESRVMNWWNTRQSETFLNDIQEKSILKKFIELEELFLLNEMIKEYPETQLQKLSLGIHKETIQLIKIHNEDRIHTILHFSTNIICFIILSGYSILGNEELVILNSWVQEFLYNLSDTIKAFLILLLTDLCIGFHSPHGWELMLGSVYKDFGFAHNDQIISGLVSTFPVILDTILKYLIFRYLNRVSPSLVVIYHSMND
;
A
#
# COMPACT_ATOMS: atom_id res chain seq x y z
N MET A 1 20.41 19.30 33.56
CA MET A 1 20.76 19.25 32.12
C MET A 1 20.34 17.93 31.42
N ALA A 2 20.10 16.82 32.15
CA ALA A 2 19.70 15.52 31.56
C ALA A 2 18.26 15.47 30.97
N LYS A 3 17.29 16.20 31.53
CA LYS A 3 15.88 16.16 31.06
C LYS A 3 15.66 16.66 29.62
N LYS A 4 16.55 17.53 29.09
CA LYS A 4 16.40 18.06 27.72
C LYS A 4 16.84 17.07 26.62
N LYS A 5 17.68 16.07 26.93
CA LYS A 5 18.19 15.09 25.94
C LYS A 5 17.22 13.93 25.68
N ALA A 6 16.31 13.62 26.61
CA ALA A 6 15.33 12.54 26.43
C ALA A 6 14.12 12.95 25.57
N PHE A 7 13.82 14.25 25.50
CA PHE A 7 12.65 14.76 24.76
C PHE A 7 12.92 14.86 23.25
N THR A 8 14.17 15.05 22.85
CA THR A 8 14.63 15.16 21.46
C THR A 8 14.39 13.90 20.61
N PRO A 9 14.75 12.68 21.04
CA PRO A 9 14.48 11.46 20.25
C PRO A 9 12.97 11.16 20.11
N LEU A 10 12.16 11.55 21.08
CA LEU A 10 10.71 11.35 21.04
C LEU A 10 10.04 12.33 20.05
N LEU A 11 10.52 13.58 20.01
CA LEU A 11 10.15 14.55 18.99
C LEU A 11 10.62 14.14 17.58
N TYR A 12 11.78 13.50 17.47
CA TYR A 12 12.29 12.97 16.20
C TYR A 12 11.40 11.83 15.68
N LEU A 13 10.98 10.89 16.54
CA LEU A 13 10.01 9.86 16.17
C LEU A 13 8.67 10.45 15.73
N ALA A 14 8.16 11.41 16.50
CA ALA A 14 6.92 12.09 16.14
C ALA A 14 7.08 12.77 14.77
N SER A 15 8.22 13.41 14.53
CA SER A 15 8.52 14.04 13.23
C SER A 15 8.53 13.03 12.10
N ILE A 16 9.18 11.87 12.23
CA ILE A 16 9.16 10.81 11.20
C ILE A 16 7.73 10.34 10.88
N VAL A 17 6.85 10.23 11.88
CA VAL A 17 5.47 9.76 11.68
C VAL A 17 4.59 10.84 11.02
N PHE A 18 4.73 12.11 11.43
CA PHE A 18 3.85 13.18 10.95
C PHE A 18 4.34 13.87 9.68
N LEU A 19 5.65 13.87 9.42
CA LEU A 19 6.26 14.53 8.26
C LEU A 19 5.75 14.01 6.90
N PRO A 20 5.47 12.70 6.70
CA PRO A 20 4.82 12.19 5.50
C PRO A 20 3.46 12.81 5.24
N TRP A 21 2.66 12.96 6.31
CA TRP A 21 1.34 13.54 6.23
C TRP A 21 1.40 15.02 5.86
N TRP A 22 2.33 15.77 6.45
CA TRP A 22 2.57 17.18 6.10
C TRP A 22 3.05 17.35 4.65
N ILE A 23 3.95 16.47 4.17
CA ILE A 23 4.41 16.47 2.78
C ILE A 23 3.23 16.19 1.84
N SER A 24 2.44 15.16 2.11
CA SER A 24 1.26 14.83 1.28
C SER A 24 0.29 16.01 1.19
N LEU A 25 0.02 16.69 2.31
CA LEU A 25 -0.89 17.83 2.38
C LEU A 25 -0.37 19.04 1.59
N LEU A 26 0.93 19.35 1.68
CA LEU A 26 1.54 20.47 0.98
C LEU A 26 1.72 20.21 -0.53
N PHE A 27 2.14 19.00 -0.89
CA PHE A 27 2.51 18.67 -2.26
C PHE A 27 1.33 18.23 -3.11
N ASN A 28 0.30 17.57 -2.57
CA ASN A 28 -0.82 17.08 -3.39
C ASN A 28 -1.47 18.20 -4.20
N LYS A 29 -1.85 19.30 -3.55
CA LYS A 29 -2.57 20.39 -4.22
C LYS A 29 -1.73 21.12 -5.28
N SER A 30 -0.42 21.22 -5.06
CA SER A 30 0.49 21.87 -6.01
C SER A 30 0.85 20.96 -7.18
N LEU A 31 1.13 19.69 -6.91
CA LEU A 31 1.42 18.69 -7.94
C LEU A 31 0.20 18.42 -8.80
N GLU A 32 -1.01 18.41 -8.23
CA GLU A 32 -2.25 18.12 -8.95
C GLU A 32 -2.51 19.14 -10.04
N SER A 33 -2.45 20.44 -9.69
CA SER A 33 -2.58 21.51 -10.68
C SER A 33 -1.52 21.43 -11.79
N ARG A 34 -0.27 21.11 -11.44
CA ARG A 34 0.84 21.08 -12.41
C ARG A 34 0.78 19.86 -13.32
N VAL A 35 0.51 18.69 -12.76
CA VAL A 35 0.36 17.42 -13.49
C VAL A 35 -0.86 17.51 -14.40
N MET A 36 -1.98 18.06 -13.91
CA MET A 36 -3.18 18.20 -14.72
C MET A 36 -2.98 19.15 -15.91
N ASN A 37 -2.33 20.31 -15.68
CA ASN A 37 -2.00 21.25 -16.75
C ASN A 37 -1.04 20.63 -17.77
N TRP A 38 -0.02 19.90 -17.31
CA TRP A 38 0.93 19.22 -18.18
C TRP A 38 0.28 18.09 -18.98
N TRP A 39 -0.58 17.29 -18.35
CA TRP A 39 -1.32 16.21 -18.98
C TRP A 39 -2.27 16.73 -20.06
N ASN A 40 -3.05 17.78 -19.76
CA ASN A 40 -3.95 18.42 -20.72
C ASN A 40 -3.22 19.02 -21.93
N THR A 41 -1.97 19.47 -21.75
CA THR A 41 -1.16 20.05 -22.84
C THR A 41 -0.50 18.99 -23.72
N ARG A 42 -0.30 17.77 -23.20
CA ARG A 42 0.48 16.70 -23.84
C ARG A 42 -0.37 15.57 -24.43
N GLN A 43 -1.69 15.59 -24.22
CA GLN A 43 -2.58 14.51 -24.62
C GLN A 43 -2.87 14.50 -26.13
N SER A 44 -2.00 13.85 -26.91
CA SER A 44 -2.30 13.44 -28.30
C SER A 44 -2.49 11.92 -28.45
N GLU A 45 -2.06 11.09 -27.50
CA GLU A 45 -2.21 9.64 -27.59
C GLU A 45 -2.60 9.04 -26.22
N THR A 46 -3.70 8.31 -26.19
CA THR A 46 -4.21 7.59 -25.02
C THR A 46 -3.28 6.42 -24.70
N PHE A 47 -2.31 6.63 -23.81
CA PHE A 47 -1.46 5.59 -23.25
C PHE A 47 -2.27 4.70 -22.28
N LEU A 48 -3.16 3.87 -22.79
CA LEU A 48 -3.79 2.79 -22.02
C LEU A 48 -2.85 1.60 -21.97
N ASN A 49 -2.70 0.99 -20.78
CA ASN A 49 -2.07 -0.32 -20.68
C ASN A 49 -3.05 -1.36 -21.26
N ASP A 50 -2.57 -2.39 -21.97
CA ASP A 50 -3.41 -3.38 -22.68
C ASP A 50 -4.50 -3.99 -21.79
N ILE A 51 -4.22 -4.12 -20.49
CA ILE A 51 -5.15 -4.68 -19.52
C ILE A 51 -6.27 -3.70 -19.13
N GLN A 52 -5.97 -2.41 -19.05
CA GLN A 52 -6.97 -1.36 -18.78
C GLN A 52 -7.88 -1.17 -19.98
N GLU A 53 -7.33 -1.20 -21.19
CA GLU A 53 -8.10 -1.16 -22.43
C GLU A 53 -9.11 -2.30 -22.50
N LYS A 54 -8.70 -3.54 -22.20
CA LYS A 54 -9.62 -4.69 -22.08
C LYS A 54 -10.73 -4.47 -21.05
N SER A 55 -10.44 -3.85 -19.92
CA SER A 55 -11.45 -3.58 -18.89
C SER A 55 -12.48 -2.53 -19.35
N ILE A 56 -12.02 -1.51 -20.08
CA ILE A 56 -12.87 -0.45 -20.65
C ILE A 56 -13.72 -1.04 -21.77
N LEU A 57 -13.13 -1.84 -22.63
CA LEU A 57 -13.80 -2.50 -23.75
C LEU A 57 -14.85 -3.51 -23.25
N LYS A 58 -14.58 -4.23 -22.15
CA LYS A 58 -15.58 -5.07 -21.49
C LYS A 58 -16.77 -4.27 -20.97
N LYS A 59 -16.53 -3.15 -20.28
CA LYS A 59 -17.61 -2.26 -19.81
C LYS A 59 -18.41 -1.65 -20.97
N PHE A 60 -17.74 -1.38 -22.09
CA PHE A 60 -18.39 -0.90 -23.30
C PHE A 60 -19.31 -1.97 -23.90
N ILE A 61 -18.84 -3.21 -24.03
CA ILE A 61 -19.67 -4.35 -24.49
C ILE A 61 -20.85 -4.58 -23.55
N GLU A 62 -20.65 -4.50 -22.23
CA GLU A 62 -21.72 -4.69 -21.23
C GLU A 62 -22.80 -3.60 -21.35
N LEU A 63 -22.41 -2.35 -21.63
CA LEU A 63 -23.34 -1.27 -21.94
C LEU A 63 -24.07 -1.47 -23.28
N GLU A 64 -23.37 -1.98 -24.30
CA GLU A 64 -23.95 -2.31 -25.60
C GLU A 64 -24.93 -3.48 -25.51
N GLU A 65 -24.63 -4.52 -24.72
CA GLU A 65 -25.54 -5.63 -24.45
C GLU A 65 -26.79 -5.18 -23.70
N LEU A 66 -26.65 -4.33 -22.67
CA LEU A 66 -27.78 -3.71 -21.97
C LEU A 66 -28.64 -2.85 -22.92
N PHE A 67 -28.00 -2.19 -23.89
CA PHE A 67 -28.68 -1.43 -24.93
C PHE A 67 -29.51 -2.34 -25.85
N LEU A 68 -28.91 -3.39 -26.41
CA LEU A 68 -29.58 -4.37 -27.27
C LEU A 68 -30.76 -5.04 -26.55
N LEU A 69 -30.61 -5.32 -25.26
CA LEU A 69 -31.66 -5.91 -24.44
C LEU A 69 -32.83 -4.93 -24.24
N ASN A 70 -32.55 -3.66 -24.00
CA ASN A 70 -33.58 -2.62 -23.92
C ASN A 70 -34.30 -2.39 -25.26
N GLU A 71 -33.58 -2.49 -26.38
CA GLU A 71 -34.15 -2.42 -27.74
C GLU A 71 -35.12 -3.57 -28.00
N MET A 72 -34.76 -4.80 -27.63
CA MET A 72 -35.66 -5.96 -27.77
C MET A 72 -36.92 -5.86 -26.89
N ILE A 73 -36.86 -5.17 -25.75
CA ILE A 73 -38.00 -5.00 -24.85
C ILE A 73 -38.92 -3.85 -25.29
N LYS A 74 -38.41 -2.83 -25.97
CA LYS A 74 -39.17 -1.64 -26.36
C LYS A 74 -39.00 -1.34 -27.84
N GLU A 75 -40.11 -1.46 -28.57
CA GLU A 75 -40.25 -1.08 -29.98
C GLU A 75 -40.15 0.46 -30.13
N TYR A 76 -38.93 1.00 -30.09
CA TYR A 76 -38.67 2.43 -30.21
C TYR A 76 -38.50 2.85 -31.68
N PRO A 77 -38.99 4.04 -32.08
CA PRO A 77 -38.76 4.57 -33.43
C PRO A 77 -37.29 5.01 -33.62
N GLU A 78 -36.75 4.83 -34.83
CA GLU A 78 -35.34 5.08 -35.22
C GLU A 78 -34.74 6.42 -34.75
N THR A 79 -35.56 7.47 -34.62
CA THR A 79 -35.12 8.80 -34.16
C THR A 79 -34.74 8.84 -32.67
N GLN A 80 -35.31 7.98 -31.83
CA GLN A 80 -34.88 7.85 -30.42
C GLN A 80 -33.57 7.06 -30.31
N LEU A 81 -33.32 6.15 -31.26
CA LEU A 81 -32.13 5.29 -31.31
C LEU A 81 -30.86 6.11 -31.54
N GLN A 82 -30.88 7.08 -32.46
CA GLN A 82 -29.76 8.03 -32.64
C GLN A 82 -29.51 8.86 -31.38
N LYS A 83 -30.54 9.36 -30.71
CA LYS A 83 -30.40 10.16 -29.49
C LYS A 83 -29.84 9.35 -28.33
N LEU A 84 -30.17 8.06 -28.25
CA LEU A 84 -29.69 7.13 -27.24
C LEU A 84 -28.25 6.68 -27.51
N SER A 85 -27.89 6.40 -28.76
CA SER A 85 -26.49 6.12 -29.17
C SER A 85 -25.56 7.29 -28.87
N LEU A 86 -26.04 8.53 -29.06
CA LEU A 86 -25.31 9.75 -28.72
C LEU A 86 -25.21 9.94 -27.20
N GLY A 87 -26.20 9.45 -26.44
CA GLY A 87 -26.17 9.33 -24.98
C GLY A 87 -25.11 8.35 -24.50
N ILE A 88 -25.05 7.14 -25.08
CA ILE A 88 -24.04 6.12 -24.78
C ILE A 88 -22.64 6.62 -25.10
N HIS A 89 -22.46 7.29 -26.24
CA HIS A 89 -21.18 7.88 -26.59
C HIS A 89 -20.74 8.95 -25.60
N LYS A 90 -21.68 9.79 -25.14
CA LYS A 90 -21.42 10.80 -24.12
C LYS A 90 -21.06 10.17 -22.77
N GLU A 91 -21.76 9.11 -22.36
CA GLU A 91 -21.46 8.35 -21.13
C GLU A 91 -20.10 7.65 -21.24
N THR A 92 -19.76 7.11 -22.40
CA THR A 92 -18.45 6.50 -22.68
C THR A 92 -17.33 7.53 -22.56
N ILE A 93 -17.51 8.72 -23.13
CA ILE A 93 -16.55 9.83 -23.00
C ILE A 93 -16.42 10.27 -21.53
N GLN A 94 -17.52 10.30 -20.77
CA GLN A 94 -17.48 10.60 -19.34
C GLN A 94 -16.73 9.52 -18.55
N LEU A 95 -16.95 8.24 -18.85
CA LEU A 95 -16.23 7.12 -18.23
C LEU A 95 -14.72 7.20 -18.50
N ILE A 96 -14.32 7.49 -19.74
CA ILE A 96 -12.92 7.68 -20.12
C ILE A 96 -12.31 8.86 -19.35
N LYS A 97 -13.07 9.95 -19.19
CA LYS A 97 -12.62 11.14 -18.47
C LYS A 97 -12.40 10.83 -16.97
N ILE A 98 -13.36 10.19 -16.33
CA ILE A 98 -13.25 9.78 -14.91
C ILE A 98 -12.05 8.83 -14.72
N HIS A 99 -11.89 7.85 -15.60
CA HIS A 99 -10.77 6.91 -15.50
C HIS A 99 -9.40 7.58 -15.70
N ASN A 100 -9.30 8.54 -16.62
CA ASN A 100 -8.07 9.31 -16.80
C ASN A 100 -7.74 10.15 -15.57
N GLU A 101 -8.74 10.78 -14.95
CA GLU A 101 -8.60 11.54 -13.71
C GLU A 101 -8.13 10.65 -12.55
N ASP A 102 -8.74 9.48 -12.36
CA ASP A 102 -8.30 8.48 -11.38
C ASP A 102 -6.85 8.03 -11.60
N ARG A 103 -6.44 7.86 -12.87
CA ARG A 103 -5.05 7.51 -13.21
C ARG A 103 -4.07 8.63 -12.87
N ILE A 104 -4.44 9.87 -13.15
CA ILE A 104 -3.63 11.03 -12.78
C ILE A 104 -3.48 11.11 -11.27
N HIS A 105 -4.57 10.91 -10.52
CA HIS A 105 -4.53 10.87 -9.06
C HIS A 105 -3.66 9.72 -8.54
N THR A 106 -3.73 8.53 -9.16
CA THR A 106 -2.89 7.38 -8.78
C THR A 106 -1.40 7.67 -9.02
N ILE A 107 -1.05 8.20 -10.20
CA ILE A 107 0.33 8.58 -10.54
C ILE A 107 0.84 9.66 -9.60
N LEU A 108 0.01 10.64 -9.29
CA LEU A 108 0.35 11.72 -8.38
C LEU A 108 0.59 11.18 -6.96
N HIS A 109 -0.31 10.36 -6.44
CA HIS A 109 -0.17 9.74 -5.12
C HIS A 109 1.12 8.91 -5.03
N PHE A 110 1.40 8.10 -6.06
CA PHE A 110 2.65 7.34 -6.16
C PHE A 110 3.89 8.25 -6.19
N SER A 111 3.84 9.35 -6.95
CA SER A 111 4.94 10.31 -7.04
C SER A 111 5.17 11.05 -5.71
N THR A 112 4.09 11.46 -5.04
CA THR A 112 4.13 12.05 -3.69
C THR A 112 4.76 11.08 -2.69
N ASN A 113 4.41 9.80 -2.76
CA ASN A 113 5.00 8.76 -1.90
C ASN A 113 6.50 8.59 -2.14
N ILE A 114 6.97 8.62 -3.39
CA ILE A 114 8.41 8.59 -3.72
C ILE A 114 9.13 9.81 -3.16
N ILE A 115 8.59 11.02 -3.37
CA ILE A 115 9.18 12.26 -2.86
C ILE A 115 9.26 12.20 -1.33
N CYS A 116 8.18 11.75 -0.68
CA CYS A 116 8.15 11.56 0.76
C CYS A 116 9.24 10.58 1.23
N PHE A 117 9.40 9.45 0.54
CA PHE A 117 10.42 8.46 0.85
C PHE A 117 11.84 9.05 0.75
N ILE A 118 12.12 9.83 -0.29
CA ILE A 118 13.42 10.51 -0.45
C ILE A 118 13.66 11.51 0.68
N ILE A 119 12.66 12.33 1.03
CA ILE A 119 12.79 13.32 2.11
C ILE A 119 13.00 12.63 3.46
N LEU A 120 12.22 11.59 3.77
CA LEU A 120 12.39 10.80 4.99
C LEU A 120 13.77 10.13 5.04
N SER A 121 14.23 9.56 3.92
CA SER A 121 15.56 8.95 3.85
C SER A 121 16.65 9.99 4.08
N GLY A 122 16.55 11.17 3.47
CA GLY A 122 17.49 12.27 3.70
C GLY A 122 17.48 12.75 5.16
N TYR A 123 16.29 12.88 5.75
CA TYR A 123 16.10 13.25 7.14
C TYR A 123 16.66 12.20 8.12
N SER A 124 16.53 10.91 7.77
CA SER A 124 17.09 9.79 8.51
C SER A 124 18.62 9.78 8.49
N ILE A 125 19.22 10.03 7.33
CA ILE A 125 20.69 10.11 7.19
C ILE A 125 21.26 11.31 7.95
N LEU A 126 20.58 12.46 7.90
CA LEU A 126 21.04 13.68 8.58
C LEU A 126 20.83 13.59 10.11
N GLY A 127 19.76 12.92 10.56
CA GLY A 127 19.42 12.70 11.97
C GLY A 127 20.12 11.49 12.61
N ASN A 128 21.26 11.04 12.06
CA ASN A 128 21.95 9.83 12.53
C ASN A 128 22.29 9.85 14.04
N GLU A 129 22.65 11.00 14.60
CA GLU A 129 22.91 11.13 16.04
C GLU A 129 21.67 10.81 16.89
N GLU A 130 20.49 11.28 16.47
CA GLU A 130 19.23 11.04 17.17
C GLU A 130 18.80 9.58 17.02
N LEU A 131 19.05 8.95 15.86
CA LEU A 131 18.84 7.52 15.65
C LEU A 131 19.75 6.65 16.52
N VAL A 132 21.02 7.03 16.71
CA VAL A 132 21.94 6.32 17.61
C VAL A 132 21.47 6.42 19.06
N ILE A 133 21.03 7.60 19.50
CA ILE A 133 20.43 7.78 20.83
C ILE A 133 19.17 6.91 20.97
N LEU A 134 18.32 6.88 19.95
CA LEU A 134 17.11 6.07 19.96
C LEU A 134 17.41 4.58 20.04
N ASN A 135 18.38 4.10 19.25
CA ASN A 135 18.84 2.72 19.31
C ASN A 135 19.40 2.39 20.70
N SER A 136 20.16 3.28 21.32
CA SER A 136 20.65 3.06 22.69
C SER A 136 19.51 3.00 23.70
N TRP A 137 18.47 3.83 23.55
CA TRP A 137 17.30 3.83 24.42
C TRP A 137 16.46 2.56 24.27
N VAL A 138 16.24 2.10 23.03
CA VAL A 138 15.57 0.83 22.74
C VAL A 138 16.37 -0.35 23.29
N GLN A 139 17.70 -0.33 23.11
CA GLN A 139 18.56 -1.36 23.69
C GLN A 139 18.49 -1.37 25.21
N GLU A 140 18.60 -0.22 25.87
CA GLU A 140 18.47 -0.10 27.32
C GLU A 140 17.11 -0.60 27.80
N PHE A 141 16.02 -0.23 27.12
CA PHE A 141 14.68 -0.75 27.41
C PHE A 141 14.64 -2.27 27.29
N LEU A 142 15.11 -2.83 26.18
CA LEU A 142 15.11 -4.28 25.95
C LEU A 142 16.00 -5.03 26.94
N TYR A 143 17.20 -4.53 27.26
CA TYR A 143 18.12 -5.17 28.20
C TYR A 143 17.59 -5.14 29.64
N ASN A 144 16.85 -4.09 30.02
CA ASN A 144 16.23 -3.97 31.33
C ASN A 144 15.03 -4.92 31.52
N LEU A 145 14.49 -5.52 30.46
CA LEU A 145 13.44 -6.55 30.57
C LEU A 145 14.01 -7.87 31.06
N SER A 146 13.19 -8.64 31.80
CA SER A 146 13.53 -10.02 32.14
C SER A 146 13.51 -10.90 30.90
N ASP A 147 14.31 -11.97 30.90
CA ASP A 147 14.38 -12.90 29.77
C ASP A 147 13.01 -13.52 29.44
N THR A 148 12.17 -13.76 30.45
CA THR A 148 10.78 -14.20 30.27
C THR A 148 9.93 -13.19 29.49
N ILE A 149 10.03 -11.89 29.82
CA ILE A 149 9.27 -10.83 29.12
C ILE A 149 9.80 -10.65 27.70
N LYS A 150 11.12 -10.74 27.49
CA LYS A 150 11.73 -10.70 26.14
C LYS A 150 11.20 -11.84 25.28
N ALA A 151 11.21 -13.07 25.77
CA ALA A 151 10.69 -14.24 25.06
C ALA A 151 9.20 -14.07 24.74
N PHE A 152 8.41 -13.62 25.71
CA PHE A 152 6.98 -13.34 25.52
C PHE A 152 6.73 -12.25 24.47
N LEU A 153 7.45 -11.13 24.51
CA LEU A 153 7.27 -10.02 23.56
C LEU A 153 7.65 -10.42 22.14
N ILE A 154 8.69 -11.25 21.99
CA ILE A 154 9.09 -11.84 20.71
C ILE A 154 7.98 -12.77 20.20
N LEU A 155 7.46 -13.67 21.04
CA LEU A 155 6.37 -14.58 20.66
C LEU A 155 5.11 -13.80 20.27
N LEU A 156 4.68 -12.84 21.08
CA LEU A 156 3.55 -11.96 20.80
C LEU A 156 3.70 -11.21 19.46
N LEU A 157 4.90 -10.67 19.18
CA LEU A 157 5.15 -9.95 17.94
C LEU A 157 5.13 -10.89 16.73
N THR A 158 5.70 -12.08 16.88
CA THR A 158 5.75 -13.11 15.86
C THR A 158 4.33 -13.59 15.52
N ASP A 159 3.54 -13.87 16.55
CA ASP A 159 2.14 -14.26 16.42
C ASP A 159 1.27 -13.11 15.88
N LEU A 160 1.54 -11.85 16.20
CA LEU A 160 0.79 -10.73 15.62
C LEU A 160 1.13 -10.50 14.14
N CYS A 161 2.41 -10.62 13.76
CA CYS A 161 2.87 -10.38 12.39
C CYS A 161 2.54 -11.54 11.44
N ILE A 162 2.54 -12.77 11.95
CA ILE A 162 2.38 -14.00 11.16
C ILE A 162 0.99 -14.62 11.39
N GLY A 163 0.35 -14.37 12.54
CA GLY A 163 -0.97 -14.87 12.93
C GLY A 163 -2.13 -14.18 12.21
N PHE A 164 -2.00 -14.02 10.90
CA PHE A 164 -3.15 -13.97 10.01
C PHE A 164 -3.59 -15.41 9.76
N HIS A 165 -4.40 -15.94 10.68
CA HIS A 165 -4.88 -17.32 10.71
C HIS A 165 -5.79 -17.72 9.53
N SER A 166 -5.96 -16.86 8.52
CA SER A 166 -6.72 -17.22 7.33
C SER A 166 -6.02 -16.75 6.05
N PRO A 167 -6.04 -17.58 4.98
CA PRO A 167 -5.64 -17.17 3.63
C PRO A 167 -6.36 -15.89 3.17
N HIS A 168 -7.58 -15.68 3.65
CA HIS A 168 -8.39 -14.53 3.30
C HIS A 168 -7.82 -13.19 3.82
N GLY A 169 -7.19 -13.18 5.00
CA GLY A 169 -6.51 -11.98 5.51
C GLY A 169 -5.37 -11.54 4.59
N TRP A 170 -4.58 -12.50 4.13
CA TRP A 170 -3.52 -12.27 3.15
C TRP A 170 -4.06 -11.86 1.78
N GLU A 171 -5.17 -12.45 1.35
CA GLU A 171 -5.85 -12.10 0.08
C GLU A 171 -6.31 -10.65 0.08
N LEU A 172 -6.94 -10.18 1.16
CA LEU A 172 -7.38 -8.79 1.29
C LEU A 172 -6.19 -7.83 1.34
N MET A 173 -5.14 -8.16 2.09
CA MET A 173 -3.98 -7.30 2.24
C MET A 173 -3.19 -7.19 0.92
N LEU A 174 -2.89 -8.33 0.28
CA LEU A 174 -2.22 -8.37 -1.01
C LEU A 174 -3.10 -7.78 -2.11
N GLY A 175 -4.40 -8.04 -2.11
CA GLY A 175 -5.36 -7.46 -3.04
C GLY A 175 -5.42 -5.93 -2.97
N SER A 176 -5.38 -5.35 -1.77
CA SER A 176 -5.29 -3.89 -1.58
C SER A 176 -4.00 -3.35 -2.18
N VAL A 177 -2.86 -3.93 -1.84
CA VAL A 177 -1.56 -3.50 -2.37
C VAL A 177 -1.54 -3.61 -3.90
N TYR A 178 -2.01 -4.73 -4.45
CA TYR A 178 -2.04 -4.96 -5.90
C TYR A 178 -2.90 -3.94 -6.64
N LYS A 179 -4.03 -3.53 -6.03
CA LYS A 179 -4.92 -2.49 -6.54
C LYS A 179 -4.27 -1.10 -6.48
N ASP A 180 -3.58 -0.77 -5.38
CA ASP A 180 -2.91 0.53 -5.21
C ASP A 180 -1.76 0.73 -6.19
N PHE A 181 -1.10 -0.35 -6.62
CA PHE A 181 -0.10 -0.33 -7.69
C PHE A 181 -0.71 -0.24 -9.11
N GLY A 182 -2.04 -0.28 -9.25
CA GLY A 182 -2.74 -0.17 -10.53
C GLY A 182 -2.63 -1.41 -11.41
N PHE A 183 -2.22 -2.56 -10.86
CA PHE A 183 -2.19 -3.82 -11.60
C PHE A 183 -3.61 -4.41 -11.71
N ALA A 184 -3.89 -5.05 -12.83
CA ALA A 184 -5.16 -5.73 -13.03
C ALA A 184 -5.25 -6.97 -12.15
N HIS A 185 -6.39 -7.12 -11.46
CA HIS A 185 -6.62 -8.23 -10.55
C HIS A 185 -6.42 -9.57 -11.25
N ASN A 186 -5.41 -10.32 -10.84
CA ASN A 186 -5.13 -11.66 -11.34
C ASN A 186 -5.16 -12.63 -10.16
N ASP A 187 -6.31 -13.29 -10.02
CA ASP A 187 -6.62 -14.20 -8.92
C ASP A 187 -5.59 -15.32 -8.78
N GLN A 188 -4.97 -15.77 -9.89
CA GLN A 188 -3.96 -16.82 -9.86
C GLN A 188 -2.65 -16.34 -9.22
N ILE A 189 -2.20 -15.12 -9.55
CA ILE A 189 -0.99 -14.53 -8.96
C ILE A 189 -1.23 -14.22 -7.49
N ILE A 190 -2.39 -13.65 -7.15
CA ILE A 190 -2.76 -13.31 -5.77
C ILE A 190 -2.85 -14.60 -4.95
N SER A 191 -3.54 -15.64 -5.43
CA SER A 191 -3.64 -16.94 -4.74
C SER A 191 -2.28 -17.62 -4.56
N GLY A 192 -1.40 -17.55 -5.57
CA GLY A 192 -0.03 -18.06 -5.47
C GLY A 192 0.81 -17.33 -4.42
N LEU A 193 0.68 -16.00 -4.33
CA LEU A 193 1.34 -15.19 -3.31
C LEU A 193 0.76 -15.46 -1.92
N VAL A 194 -0.57 -15.52 -1.78
CA VAL A 194 -1.27 -15.81 -0.51
C VAL A 194 -0.87 -17.17 0.06
N SER A 195 -0.62 -18.17 -0.79
CA SER A 195 -0.22 -19.50 -0.33
C SER A 195 1.27 -19.60 0.00
N THR A 196 2.14 -18.88 -0.71
CA THR A 196 3.60 -19.04 -0.58
C THR A 196 4.23 -18.02 0.36
N PHE A 197 3.79 -16.76 0.29
CA PHE A 197 4.39 -15.64 1.00
C PHE A 197 4.32 -15.78 2.53
N PRO A 198 3.20 -16.21 3.14
CA PRO A 198 3.12 -16.35 4.60
C PRO A 198 4.08 -17.42 5.12
N VAL A 199 4.24 -18.53 4.38
CA VAL A 199 5.14 -19.63 4.75
C VAL A 199 6.61 -19.18 4.67
N ILE A 200 6.98 -18.46 3.62
CA ILE A 200 8.33 -17.90 3.49
C ILE A 200 8.59 -16.89 4.61
N LEU A 201 7.65 -15.99 4.89
CA LEU A 201 7.77 -15.00 5.95
C LEU A 201 7.91 -15.67 7.33
N ASP A 202 7.11 -16.72 7.60
CA ASP A 202 7.18 -17.48 8.84
C ASP A 202 8.55 -18.14 9.05
N THR A 203 9.07 -18.81 8.03
CA THR A 203 10.39 -19.46 8.10
C THR A 203 11.53 -18.47 8.29
N ILE A 204 11.51 -17.33 7.59
CA ILE A 204 12.51 -16.26 7.75
C ILE A 204 12.45 -15.69 9.16
N LEU A 205 11.25 -15.37 9.68
CA LEU A 205 11.08 -14.79 11.01
C LEU A 205 11.53 -15.77 12.10
N LYS A 206 11.11 -17.05 12.04
CA LYS A 206 11.59 -18.09 12.97
C LYS A 206 13.10 -18.23 12.96
N TYR A 207 13.72 -18.21 11.77
CA TYR A 207 15.17 -18.27 11.65
C TYR A 207 15.86 -17.04 12.26
N LEU A 208 15.36 -15.83 11.98
CA LEU A 208 15.90 -14.58 12.53
C LEU A 208 15.77 -14.53 14.05
N ILE A 209 14.63 -14.96 14.59
CA ILE A 209 14.38 -15.08 16.02
C ILE A 209 15.38 -16.05 16.63
N PHE A 210 15.49 -17.27 16.11
CA PHE A 210 16.44 -18.25 16.61
C PHE A 210 17.88 -17.72 16.62
N ARG A 211 18.31 -17.05 15.53
CA ARG A 211 19.64 -16.44 15.45
C ARG A 211 19.83 -15.29 16.44
N TYR A 212 18.80 -14.47 16.64
CA TYR A 212 18.83 -13.36 17.59
C TYR A 212 18.89 -13.87 19.04
N LEU A 213 18.01 -14.78 19.42
CA LEU A 213 17.96 -15.37 20.76
C LEU A 213 19.29 -16.04 21.13
N ASN A 214 19.87 -16.83 20.23
CA ASN A 214 21.17 -17.46 20.44
C ASN A 214 22.32 -16.46 20.62
N ARG A 215 22.24 -15.28 20.01
CA ARG A 215 23.25 -14.22 20.18
C ARG A 215 23.13 -13.52 21.54
N VAL A 216 21.92 -13.44 22.09
CA VAL A 216 21.64 -12.72 23.35
C VAL A 216 21.90 -13.62 24.56
N SER A 217 21.27 -14.79 24.63
CA SER A 217 21.52 -15.77 25.69
C SER A 217 20.98 -17.16 25.34
N PRO A 218 21.73 -18.25 25.58
CA PRO A 218 21.22 -19.62 25.43
C PRO A 218 20.01 -19.92 26.34
N SER A 219 19.92 -19.30 27.52
CA SER A 219 18.78 -19.50 28.45
C SER A 219 17.46 -19.00 27.87
N LEU A 220 17.51 -17.94 27.07
CA LEU A 220 16.35 -17.32 26.44
C LEU A 220 15.75 -18.22 25.35
N VAL A 221 16.60 -18.98 24.65
CA VAL A 221 16.18 -19.96 23.63
C VAL A 221 15.38 -21.09 24.28
N VAL A 222 15.84 -21.59 25.44
CA VAL A 222 15.14 -22.65 26.18
C VAL A 222 13.77 -22.17 26.67
N ILE A 223 13.71 -20.95 27.21
CA ILE A 223 12.43 -20.35 27.65
C ILE A 223 11.49 -20.17 26.45
N TYR A 224 11.99 -19.65 25.32
CA TYR A 224 11.20 -19.48 24.11
C TYR A 224 10.65 -20.80 23.58
N HIS A 225 11.45 -21.86 23.51
CA HIS A 225 10.95 -23.19 23.14
C HIS A 225 9.91 -23.71 24.13
N SER A 226 10.14 -23.58 25.44
CA SER A 226 9.15 -24.02 26.44
C SER A 226 7.84 -23.24 26.43
N MET A 227 7.81 -22.03 25.87
CA MET A 227 6.61 -21.19 25.73
C MET A 227 5.90 -21.40 24.39
N ASN A 228 6.63 -21.88 23.39
CA ASN A 228 6.12 -22.10 22.04
C ASN A 228 5.62 -23.54 21.82
N ASP A 229 6.10 -24.49 22.63
CA ASP A 229 5.55 -25.85 22.75
C ASP A 229 4.24 -25.86 23.56
#